data_AF-Q4SVY6-F1
#
_entry.id   AF-Q4SVY6-F1
#
_cell.length_a   1.000
_cell.length_b   1.000
_cell.length_c   1.000
_cell.angle_alpha   90.00
_cell.angle_beta   90.00
_cell.angle_gamma   90.00
#
_symmetry.space_group_name_H-M   'P 1'
#
loop_
_entity.id
_entity.type
_entity.pdbx_description
1 polymer ?
#
loop_
_entity_poly.entity_id
_entity_poly.type
_entity_poly.pdbx_seq_one_letter_code
_entity_poly.pdbx_strand_id
1 'polypeptide(L)'
;RNVYKDYKCLELACRSQEELDSWKASLLQAGVYPENLAVIDVNLLPFWPACLRYQAEEPEDEAAETFSDPQLERQVQTIRNLVDSYMNTIHKTVKDLMPKTVMHLMVNSVKEFISCELLAQLYALGDCAALMDESPEQRQRREEVLRKHAALTEALGVIGEISASTYTTRLPPPVDSSWRQGARYGHSETAVRGPAPAVPGAP
;
A
#
# COMPACT_ATOMS: atom_id res chain seq x y z
N ARG A 1 36.58 8.05 47.39
CA ARG A 1 35.31 8.58 47.95
C ARG A 1 34.63 9.40 46.86
N ASN A 2 33.45 8.98 46.45
CA ASN A 2 32.23 9.77 46.24
C ASN A 2 31.16 8.87 45.64
N VAL A 3 29.89 9.09 45.97
CA VAL A 3 28.79 8.44 45.23
C VAL A 3 27.92 9.47 44.51
N TYR A 4 27.65 10.64 45.10
CA TYR A 4 27.29 11.81 44.29
C TYR A 4 27.47 13.11 45.07
N LYS A 5 28.31 14.02 44.56
CA LYS A 5 28.60 15.33 45.20
C LYS A 5 28.99 15.15 46.69
N ASP A 6 28.34 15.91 47.59
CA ASP A 6 28.59 15.89 49.04
C ASP A 6 27.74 14.85 49.80
N TYR A 7 26.85 14.14 49.10
CA TYR A 7 25.97 13.15 49.73
C TYR A 7 26.73 11.87 50.07
N LYS A 8 26.51 11.38 51.29
CA LYS A 8 27.14 10.16 51.81
C LYS A 8 26.45 8.88 51.33
N CYS A 9 25.15 8.95 51.00
CA CYS A 9 24.34 7.87 50.46
C CYS A 9 23.47 8.38 49.30
N LEU A 10 23.08 7.48 48.39
CA LEU A 10 22.12 7.74 47.32
C LEU A 10 20.89 6.88 47.58
N GLU A 11 19.74 7.52 47.80
CA GLU A 11 18.47 6.82 48.00
C GLU A 11 17.77 6.61 46.65
N LEU A 12 17.43 5.36 46.35
CA LEU A 12 16.73 4.95 45.14
C LEU A 12 15.43 4.26 45.54
N ALA A 13 14.33 4.59 44.87
CA ALA A 13 13.02 4.00 45.11
C ALA A 13 12.48 3.34 43.83
N CYS A 14 11.89 2.16 43.98
CA CYS A 14 11.24 1.42 42.91
C CYS A 14 9.72 1.42 43.13
N ARG A 15 8.96 1.26 42.05
CA ARG A 15 7.48 1.29 42.12
C ARG A 15 6.88 -0.09 42.37
N SER A 16 7.64 -1.15 42.13
CA SER A 16 7.24 -2.54 42.35
C SER A 16 8.35 -3.36 42.98
N GLN A 17 7.97 -4.47 43.60
CA GLN A 17 8.90 -5.43 44.20
C GLN A 17 9.77 -6.11 43.13
N GLU A 18 9.20 -6.44 41.97
CA GLU A 18 9.91 -7.06 40.84
C GLU A 18 11.00 -6.12 40.28
N GLU A 19 10.71 -4.83 40.15
CA GLU A 19 11.69 -3.84 39.70
C GLU A 19 12.84 -3.74 40.71
N LEU A 20 12.52 -3.69 42.00
CA LEU A 20 13.49 -3.63 43.09
C LEU A 20 14.41 -4.87 43.10
N ASP A 21 13.86 -6.06 42.91
CA ASP A 21 14.63 -7.30 42.88
C ASP A 21 15.50 -7.41 41.61
N SER A 22 15.02 -6.93 40.47
CA SER A 22 15.81 -6.81 39.22
C SER A 22 16.99 -5.83 39.36
N TRP A 23 16.77 -4.67 40.00
CA TRP A 23 17.83 -3.70 40.28
C TRP A 23 18.85 -4.26 41.28
N LYS A 24 18.42 -4.97 42.32
CA LYS A 24 19.32 -5.64 43.27
C LYS A 24 20.18 -6.70 42.57
N ALA A 25 19.59 -7.54 41.73
CA ALA A 25 20.32 -8.55 40.96
C ALA A 25 21.35 -7.89 40.02
N SER A 26 20.96 -6.83 39.32
CA SER A 26 21.84 -6.08 38.41
C SER A 26 23.00 -5.40 39.15
N LEU A 27 22.75 -4.80 40.32
CA LEU A 27 23.77 -4.17 41.16
C LEU A 27 24.76 -5.19 41.71
N LEU A 28 24.28 -6.35 42.17
CA LEU A 28 25.14 -7.47 42.59
C LEU A 28 26.00 -7.97 41.43
N GLN A 29 25.42 -8.12 40.22
CA GLN A 29 26.15 -8.49 39.01
C GLN A 29 27.20 -7.43 38.61
N ALA A 30 26.94 -6.15 38.88
CA ALA A 30 27.88 -5.05 38.70
C ALA A 30 28.95 -4.94 39.81
N GLY A 31 28.90 -5.83 40.82
CA GLY A 31 29.87 -5.89 41.93
C GLY A 31 29.54 -4.98 43.11
N VAL A 32 28.30 -4.50 43.24
CA VAL A 32 27.83 -3.70 44.38
C VAL A 32 27.16 -4.63 45.38
N TYR A 33 27.81 -4.84 46.53
CA TYR A 33 27.33 -5.74 47.58
C TYR A 33 26.68 -4.96 48.73
N PRO A 34 25.61 -5.51 49.36
CA PRO A 34 25.01 -4.90 50.54
C PRO A 34 26.00 -4.88 51.71
N GLU A 35 26.05 -3.77 52.46
CA GLU A 35 27.07 -3.51 53.49
C GLU A 35 27.02 -4.48 54.70
N ASN A 36 25.93 -5.23 54.91
CA ASN A 36 25.73 -6.09 56.08
C ASN A 36 26.37 -7.49 56.03
N LEU A 37 27.39 -7.71 55.19
CA LEU A 37 28.15 -8.97 55.16
C LEU A 37 29.55 -8.87 55.79
N ALA A 38 30.01 -7.69 56.20
CA ALA A 38 31.36 -7.49 56.73
C ALA A 38 31.49 -7.59 58.27
N VAL A 39 30.38 -7.75 59.01
CA VAL A 39 30.38 -7.80 60.49
C VAL A 39 29.41 -8.86 61.02
N ILE A 40 29.60 -10.11 60.62
CA ILE A 40 28.94 -11.24 61.31
C ILE A 40 30.02 -12.13 61.91
N ASP A 41 30.32 -11.85 63.18
CA ASP A 41 30.88 -12.84 64.07
C ASP A 41 29.89 -14.02 64.11
N VAL A 42 30.35 -15.20 63.68
CA VAL A 42 29.52 -16.33 63.24
C VAL A 42 28.70 -16.98 64.37
N ASN A 43 28.73 -16.44 65.59
CA ASN A 43 28.29 -17.13 66.80
C ASN A 43 27.26 -16.38 67.67
N LEU A 44 26.65 -15.26 67.23
CA LEU A 44 25.74 -14.53 68.14
C LEU A 44 24.54 -13.79 67.53
N LEU A 45 23.68 -14.48 66.78
CA LEU A 45 22.32 -14.00 66.54
C LEU A 45 21.26 -15.11 66.74
N PRO A 46 20.65 -15.21 67.94
CA PRO A 46 19.26 -15.63 68.04
C PRO A 46 18.40 -14.39 67.75
N PHE A 47 17.41 -14.50 66.86
CA PHE A 47 16.34 -13.51 66.69
C PHE A 47 16.59 -12.34 65.70
N TRP A 48 16.76 -12.63 64.41
CA TRP A 48 15.99 -11.92 63.36
C TRP A 48 15.41 -12.97 62.38
N PRO A 49 14.15 -12.81 61.94
CA PRO A 49 13.23 -13.91 61.66
C PRO A 49 13.22 -14.36 60.19
N ALA A 50 13.17 -15.68 60.01
CA ALA A 50 12.04 -16.38 59.40
C ALA A 50 11.37 -15.78 58.14
N CYS A 51 12.16 -15.29 57.17
CA CYS A 51 11.67 -15.11 55.78
C CYS A 51 12.51 -15.87 54.74
N LEU A 52 13.49 -16.68 55.16
CA LEU A 52 14.23 -17.61 54.29
C LEU A 52 14.10 -19.06 54.79
N ARG A 53 12.91 -19.41 55.30
CA ARG A 53 12.51 -20.81 55.43
C ARG A 53 11.73 -21.17 54.17
N TYR A 54 12.45 -21.35 53.06
CA TYR A 54 11.98 -22.27 52.04
C TYR A 54 11.80 -23.62 52.74
N GLN A 55 10.63 -24.20 52.52
CA GLN A 55 10.21 -25.51 52.99
C GLN A 55 11.34 -26.52 52.70
N ALA A 56 11.93 -27.08 53.74
CA ALA A 56 12.64 -28.35 53.63
C ALA A 56 11.57 -29.44 53.53
N GLU A 57 10.99 -29.57 52.34
CA GLU A 57 10.51 -30.84 51.83
C GLU A 57 11.52 -31.19 50.75
N GLU A 58 12.18 -32.33 50.89
CA GLU A 58 12.97 -32.93 49.82
C GLU A 58 12.01 -33.31 48.68
N PRO A 59 12.18 -32.76 47.48
CA PRO A 59 12.19 -33.56 46.29
C PRO A 59 13.67 -33.81 45.93
N GLU A 60 14.00 -35.08 45.83
CA GLU A 60 15.14 -35.57 45.10
C GLU A 60 15.05 -35.05 43.65
N ASP A 61 15.57 -33.84 43.35
CA ASP A 61 15.96 -33.34 42.01
C ASP A 61 16.35 -31.83 41.99
N GLU A 62 17.02 -31.30 43.03
CA GLU A 62 17.52 -29.90 43.02
C GLU A 62 19.05 -29.77 43.19
N ALA A 63 19.79 -30.83 42.85
CA ALA A 63 21.25 -30.78 42.68
C ALA A 63 21.70 -30.28 41.29
N ALA A 64 20.79 -29.68 40.51
CA ALA A 64 21.10 -29.06 39.21
C ALA A 64 21.50 -27.57 39.32
N GLU A 65 21.44 -26.97 40.51
CA GLU A 65 21.61 -25.54 40.74
C GLU A 65 22.97 -25.18 41.36
N THR A 66 24.13 -25.68 40.89
CA THR A 66 25.43 -25.08 41.30
C THR A 66 26.68 -25.40 40.47
N PHE A 67 26.58 -25.74 39.19
CA PHE A 67 27.79 -25.79 38.35
C PHE A 67 27.53 -25.34 36.92
N SER A 68 26.85 -24.21 36.76
CA SER A 68 27.00 -23.43 35.52
C SER A 68 28.44 -22.94 35.49
N ASP A 69 29.32 -23.72 34.86
CA ASP A 69 30.68 -23.26 34.59
C ASP A 69 30.57 -21.90 33.87
N PRO A 70 31.05 -20.80 34.46
CA PRO A 70 30.95 -19.48 33.85
C PRO A 70 31.60 -19.44 32.46
N GLN A 71 32.50 -20.38 32.16
CA GLN A 71 33.06 -20.57 30.82
C GLN A 71 32.05 -21.21 29.86
N LEU A 72 31.32 -22.23 30.29
CA LEU A 72 30.29 -22.88 29.48
C LEU A 72 29.14 -21.92 29.15
N GLU A 73 28.68 -21.11 30.10
CA GLU A 73 27.65 -20.10 29.84
C GLU A 73 28.08 -19.08 28.77
N ARG A 74 29.33 -18.59 28.86
CA ARG A 74 29.91 -17.67 27.87
C ARG A 74 30.05 -18.32 26.49
N GLN A 75 30.48 -19.58 26.44
CA GLN A 75 30.60 -20.33 25.19
C GLN A 75 29.24 -20.57 24.55
N VAL A 76 28.24 -20.99 25.32
CA VAL A 76 26.86 -21.16 24.85
C VAL A 76 26.30 -19.85 24.30
N GLN A 77 26.52 -18.72 24.99
CA GLN A 77 26.06 -17.42 24.49
C GLN A 77 26.77 -17.02 23.20
N THR A 78 28.07 -17.33 23.07
CA THR A 78 28.83 -17.09 21.84
C THR A 78 28.25 -17.92 20.68
N ILE A 79 27.96 -19.20 20.93
CA ILE A 79 27.35 -20.10 19.94
C ILE A 79 25.98 -19.57 19.51
N ARG A 80 25.12 -19.16 20.45
CA ARG A 80 23.80 -18.56 20.12
C ARG A 80 23.96 -17.36 19.20
N ASN A 81 24.84 -16.42 19.55
CA ASN A 81 25.08 -15.22 18.73
C ASN A 81 25.56 -15.57 17.30
N LEU A 82 26.39 -16.60 17.15
CA LEU A 82 26.87 -17.06 15.84
C LEU A 82 25.75 -17.71 15.03
N VAL A 83 24.94 -18.57 15.67
CA VAL A 83 23.78 -19.22 15.03
C VAL A 83 22.78 -18.16 14.57
N ASP A 84 22.46 -17.17 15.42
CA ASP A 84 21.54 -16.08 15.07
C ASP A 84 22.05 -15.27 13.88
N SER A 85 23.34 -14.95 13.86
CA SER A 85 23.98 -14.26 12.73
C SER A 85 23.92 -15.07 11.43
N TYR A 86 24.18 -16.37 11.53
CA TYR A 86 24.12 -17.28 10.37
C TYR A 86 22.70 -17.43 9.85
N MET A 87 21.73 -17.67 10.73
CA MET A 87 20.31 -17.77 10.36
C MET A 87 19.78 -16.47 9.76
N ASN A 88 20.19 -15.30 10.29
CA ASN A 88 19.85 -14.01 9.69
C ASN A 88 20.38 -13.86 8.26
N THR A 89 21.58 -14.37 8.00
CA THR A 89 22.15 -14.38 6.65
C THR A 89 21.35 -15.30 5.73
N ILE A 90 21.05 -16.52 6.17
CA ILE A 90 20.20 -17.47 5.41
C ILE A 90 18.83 -16.85 5.12
N HIS A 91 18.16 -16.27 6.11
CA HIS A 91 16.84 -15.68 5.93
C HIS A 91 16.85 -14.55 4.90
N LYS A 92 17.90 -13.74 4.86
CA LYS A 92 18.08 -12.72 3.81
C LYS A 92 18.23 -13.37 2.43
N THR A 93 19.07 -14.40 2.33
CA THR A 93 19.29 -15.14 1.08
C THR A 93 18.01 -15.80 0.58
N VAL A 94 17.25 -16.48 1.45
CA VAL A 94 15.98 -17.13 1.08
C VAL A 94 14.96 -16.09 0.61
N LYS A 95 14.83 -14.97 1.34
CA LYS A 95 13.90 -13.87 0.95
C LYS A 95 14.27 -13.23 -0.39
N ASP A 96 15.54 -13.20 -0.75
CA ASP A 96 16.00 -12.68 -2.05
C ASP A 96 15.86 -13.70 -3.18
N LEU A 97 16.25 -14.94 -2.95
CA LEU A 97 16.27 -15.97 -3.99
C LEU A 97 14.88 -16.51 -4.30
N MET A 98 13.98 -16.65 -3.32
CA MET A 98 12.66 -17.24 -3.55
C MET A 98 11.85 -16.49 -4.62
N PRO A 99 11.69 -15.15 -4.54
CA PRO A 99 11.00 -14.40 -5.59
C PRO A 99 11.69 -14.50 -6.95
N LYS A 100 13.04 -14.54 -6.99
CA LYS A 100 13.80 -14.69 -8.24
C LYS A 100 13.56 -16.05 -8.88
N THR A 101 13.52 -17.12 -8.08
CA THR A 101 13.21 -18.47 -8.53
C THR A 101 11.79 -18.56 -9.08
N VAL A 102 10.79 -18.02 -8.36
CA VAL A 102 9.39 -17.99 -8.84
C VAL A 102 9.27 -17.18 -10.13
N MET A 103 9.93 -16.02 -10.20
CA MET A 103 9.95 -15.19 -11.40
C MET A 103 10.53 -15.94 -12.60
N HIS A 104 11.68 -16.58 -12.43
CA HIS A 104 12.36 -17.25 -13.53
C HIS A 104 11.63 -18.53 -13.97
N LEU A 105 11.22 -19.37 -13.02
CA LEU A 105 10.65 -20.67 -13.34
C LEU A 105 9.17 -20.61 -13.68
N MET A 106 8.38 -19.79 -12.99
CA MET A 106 6.93 -19.77 -13.18
C MET A 106 6.51 -18.61 -14.07
N VAL A 107 6.84 -17.38 -13.68
CA VAL A 107 6.32 -16.19 -14.37
C VAL A 107 6.87 -16.10 -15.79
N ASN A 108 8.19 -16.22 -15.96
CA ASN A 108 8.80 -16.14 -17.28
C ASN A 108 8.43 -17.34 -18.16
N SER A 109 8.35 -18.55 -17.60
CA SER A 109 7.90 -19.73 -18.34
C SER A 109 6.46 -19.58 -18.85
N VAL A 110 5.52 -19.15 -18.00
CA VAL A 110 4.12 -18.91 -18.42
C VAL A 110 4.04 -17.78 -19.45
N LYS A 111 4.82 -16.72 -19.27
CA LYS A 111 4.91 -15.64 -20.26
C LYS A 111 5.37 -16.17 -21.62
N GLU A 112 6.41 -17.00 -21.66
CA GLU A 112 6.94 -17.59 -22.89
C GLU A 112 5.92 -18.54 -23.51
N PHE A 113 5.28 -19.39 -22.70
CA PHE A 113 4.20 -20.28 -23.15
C PHE A 113 3.06 -19.52 -23.83
N ILE A 114 2.56 -18.45 -23.21
CA ILE A 114 1.49 -17.61 -23.78
C ILE A 114 1.96 -16.98 -25.11
N SER A 115 3.21 -16.55 -25.19
CA SER A 115 3.73 -15.82 -26.35
C SER A 115 4.05 -16.74 -27.54
N CYS A 116 4.52 -17.95 -27.27
CA CYS A 116 5.13 -18.82 -28.28
C CYS A 116 4.31 -20.10 -28.55
N GLU A 117 3.66 -20.67 -27.54
CA GLU A 117 3.09 -22.02 -27.64
C GLU A 117 1.56 -22.03 -27.63
N LEU A 118 0.93 -21.14 -26.85
CA LEU A 118 -0.52 -21.14 -26.61
C LEU A 118 -1.33 -21.16 -27.91
N LEU A 119 -0.97 -20.32 -28.88
CA LEU A 119 -1.67 -20.23 -30.15
C LEU A 119 -1.58 -21.55 -30.92
N ALA A 120 -0.39 -22.14 -31.01
CA ALA A 120 -0.19 -23.42 -31.69
C ALA A 120 -1.01 -24.54 -31.03
N GLN A 121 -1.09 -24.55 -29.69
CA GLN A 121 -1.90 -25.53 -28.96
C GLN A 121 -3.40 -25.33 -29.21
N LEU A 122 -3.90 -24.09 -29.24
CA LEU A 122 -5.30 -23.80 -29.54
C LEU A 122 -5.69 -24.26 -30.95
N TYR A 123 -4.81 -24.09 -31.94
CA TYR A 123 -5.05 -24.60 -33.29
C TYR A 123 -4.97 -26.13 -33.37
N ALA A 124 -4.14 -26.78 -32.55
CA ALA A 124 -4.02 -28.24 -32.52
C ALA A 124 -5.29 -28.96 -31.99
N LEU A 125 -6.13 -28.28 -31.21
CA LEU A 125 -7.37 -28.85 -30.65
C LEU A 125 -8.46 -29.11 -31.71
N GLY A 126 -8.31 -28.58 -32.93
CA GLY A 126 -9.10 -28.97 -34.10
C GLY A 126 -10.52 -28.38 -34.20
N ASP A 127 -11.13 -27.94 -33.09
CA ASP A 127 -12.46 -27.30 -33.09
C ASP A 127 -12.38 -25.77 -32.97
N CYS A 128 -11.78 -25.13 -33.97
CA CYS A 128 -11.70 -23.68 -34.02
C CYS A 128 -13.09 -23.03 -34.16
N ALA A 129 -14.07 -23.73 -34.74
CA ALA A 129 -15.40 -23.19 -34.99
C ALA A 129 -16.18 -22.99 -33.69
N ALA A 130 -16.18 -23.99 -32.79
CA ALA A 130 -16.79 -23.84 -31.48
C ALA A 130 -16.01 -22.84 -30.61
N LEU A 131 -14.67 -22.83 -30.70
CA LEU A 131 -13.83 -21.89 -29.94
C LEU A 131 -14.06 -20.42 -30.35
N MET A 132 -14.32 -20.16 -31.63
CA MET A 132 -14.57 -18.84 -32.19
C MET A 132 -16.07 -18.49 -32.28
N ASP A 133 -16.95 -19.25 -31.62
CA ASP A 133 -18.38 -18.98 -31.70
C ASP A 133 -18.73 -17.61 -31.08
N GLU A 134 -19.68 -16.93 -31.71
CA GLU A 134 -20.09 -15.59 -31.30
C GLU A 134 -21.09 -15.68 -30.16
N SER A 135 -20.86 -14.94 -29.08
CA SER A 135 -21.83 -14.87 -27.96
C SER A 135 -23.16 -14.25 -28.42
N PRO A 136 -24.30 -14.69 -27.85
CA PRO A 136 -25.62 -14.19 -28.26
C PRO A 136 -25.75 -12.67 -28.04
N GLU A 137 -25.14 -12.13 -26.99
CA GLU A 137 -25.11 -10.70 -26.70
C GLU A 137 -24.35 -9.91 -27.77
N GLN A 138 -23.20 -10.43 -28.23
CA GLN A 138 -22.41 -9.78 -29.27
C GLN A 138 -23.14 -9.81 -30.62
N ARG A 139 -23.82 -10.93 -30.92
CA ARG A 139 -24.67 -11.07 -32.10
C ARG A 139 -25.80 -10.04 -32.10
N GLN A 140 -26.51 -9.92 -30.98
CA GLN A 140 -27.58 -8.92 -30.81
C GLN A 140 -27.04 -7.49 -30.96
N ARG A 141 -25.89 -7.18 -30.33
CA ARG A 141 -25.27 -5.87 -30.46
C ARG A 141 -24.90 -5.54 -31.90
N ARG A 142 -24.36 -6.51 -32.64
CA ARG A 142 -24.06 -6.36 -34.07
C ARG A 142 -25.33 -6.08 -34.87
N GLU A 143 -26.39 -6.84 -34.64
CA GLU A 143 -27.69 -6.63 -35.30
C GLU A 143 -28.29 -5.26 -34.99
N GLU A 144 -28.18 -4.79 -33.75
CA GLU A 144 -28.62 -3.45 -33.38
C GLU A 144 -27.83 -2.35 -34.08
N VAL A 145 -26.50 -2.48 -34.17
CA VAL A 145 -25.65 -1.53 -34.88
C VAL A 145 -26.01 -1.51 -36.37
N LEU A 146 -26.21 -2.67 -36.98
CA LEU A 146 -26.64 -2.76 -38.39
C LEU A 146 -28.02 -2.12 -38.60
N ARG A 147 -28.97 -2.36 -37.71
CA ARG A 147 -30.31 -1.77 -37.77
C ARG A 147 -30.25 -0.24 -37.66
N LYS A 148 -29.47 0.27 -36.70
CA LYS A 148 -29.25 1.72 -36.52
C LYS A 148 -28.57 2.33 -37.75
N HIS A 149 -27.55 1.66 -38.29
CA HIS A 149 -26.87 2.11 -39.49
C HIS A 149 -27.83 2.21 -40.68
N ALA A 150 -28.63 1.16 -40.94
CA ALA A 150 -29.60 1.16 -42.02
C ALA A 150 -30.62 2.32 -41.90
N ALA A 151 -31.17 2.54 -40.69
CA ALA A 151 -32.10 3.64 -40.44
C ALA A 151 -31.46 5.02 -40.67
N LEU A 152 -30.19 5.20 -40.29
CA LEU A 152 -29.47 6.46 -40.52
C LEU A 152 -29.15 6.67 -42.01
N THR A 153 -28.79 5.62 -42.75
CA THR A 153 -28.58 5.71 -44.20
C THR A 153 -29.87 6.10 -44.93
N GLU A 154 -31.00 5.52 -44.54
CA GLU A 154 -32.31 5.87 -45.09
C GLU A 154 -32.67 7.34 -44.78
N ALA A 155 -32.49 7.78 -43.53
CA ALA A 155 -32.74 9.16 -43.13
C ALA A 155 -31.90 10.16 -43.94
N LEU A 156 -30.62 9.86 -44.19
CA LEU A 156 -29.77 10.67 -45.05
C LEU A 156 -30.25 10.69 -46.51
N GLY A 157 -30.75 9.56 -47.02
CA GLY A 157 -31.38 9.48 -48.33
C GLY A 157 -32.57 10.43 -48.46
N VAL A 158 -33.48 10.41 -47.48
CA VAL A 158 -34.66 11.31 -47.42
C VAL A 158 -34.23 12.79 -47.38
N ILE A 159 -33.21 13.13 -46.59
CA ILE A 159 -32.67 14.51 -46.54
C ILE A 159 -32.12 14.92 -47.92
N GLY A 160 -31.42 14.01 -48.60
CA GLY A 160 -30.91 14.22 -49.96
C GLY A 160 -32.04 14.48 -50.96
N GLU A 161 -33.12 13.70 -50.90
CA GLU A 161 -34.30 13.89 -51.75
C GLU A 161 -34.98 15.24 -51.51
N ILE A 162 -35.19 15.64 -50.25
CA ILE A 162 -35.79 16.95 -49.92
C ILE A 162 -34.90 18.08 -50.46
N SER A 163 -33.59 17.98 -50.27
CA SER A 163 -32.62 18.99 -50.74
C SER A 163 -32.60 19.11 -52.27
N ALA A 164 -32.83 18.02 -52.99
CA ALA A 164 -32.91 18.01 -54.44
C ALA A 164 -34.30 18.42 -54.98
N SER A 165 -35.38 18.17 -54.21
CA SER A 165 -36.76 18.36 -54.64
C SER A 165 -37.35 19.73 -54.30
N THR A 166 -36.87 20.39 -53.23
CA THR A 166 -37.42 21.69 -52.82
C THR A 166 -36.72 22.86 -53.51
N TYR A 167 -37.50 23.66 -54.25
CA TYR A 167 -37.05 24.92 -54.84
C TYR A 167 -37.22 26.06 -53.83
N THR A 168 -36.12 26.70 -53.46
CA THR A 168 -36.16 27.94 -52.67
C THR A 168 -36.59 29.10 -53.56
N THR A 169 -37.75 29.69 -53.29
CA THR A 169 -38.16 30.95 -53.91
C THR A 169 -37.20 32.03 -53.43
N ARG A 170 -36.48 32.67 -54.36
CA ARG A 170 -35.62 33.83 -54.04
C ARG A 170 -36.45 34.86 -53.27
N LEU A 171 -35.89 35.42 -52.20
CA LEU A 171 -36.56 36.50 -51.47
C LEU A 171 -36.98 37.59 -52.45
N PRO A 172 -38.25 38.06 -52.40
CA PRO A 172 -38.69 39.13 -53.27
C PRO A 172 -37.79 40.36 -53.07
N PRO A 173 -37.53 41.14 -54.14
CA PRO A 173 -36.70 42.33 -54.03
C PRO A 173 -37.28 43.26 -52.94
N PRO A 174 -36.43 43.91 -52.13
CA PRO A 174 -36.89 44.80 -51.09
C PRO A 174 -37.78 45.88 -51.69
N VAL A 175 -38.99 46.00 -51.16
CA VAL A 175 -39.98 46.99 -51.59
C VAL A 175 -39.45 48.39 -51.29
N ASP A 176 -39.28 49.20 -52.33
CA ASP A 176 -38.91 50.60 -52.16
C ASP A 176 -40.05 51.35 -51.46
N SER A 177 -39.74 51.85 -50.26
CA SER A 177 -40.70 52.52 -49.36
C SER A 177 -40.79 54.03 -49.65
N SER A 178 -40.24 54.48 -50.78
CA SER A 178 -40.16 55.88 -51.21
C SER A 178 -41.53 56.57 -51.31
N TRP A 179 -42.62 55.83 -51.52
CA TRP A 179 -43.99 56.35 -51.46
C TRP A 179 -44.43 56.85 -50.06
N ARG A 180 -43.73 56.44 -48.99
CA ARG A 180 -44.00 56.91 -47.61
C ARG A 180 -43.22 58.17 -47.22
N GLN A 181 -42.34 58.68 -48.09
CA GLN A 181 -41.50 59.86 -47.83
C GLN A 181 -42.01 61.14 -48.50
N GLY A 182 -43.19 61.12 -49.10
CA GLY A 182 -43.88 62.33 -49.53
C GLY A 182 -44.54 63.06 -48.37
N ALA A 183 -43.76 63.62 -47.43
CA ALA A 183 -44.13 64.78 -46.59
C ALA A 183 -43.15 65.00 -45.43
N ARG A 184 -41.85 65.23 -45.67
CA ARG A 184 -41.01 66.04 -44.76
C ARG A 184 -39.98 66.82 -45.57
N TYR A 185 -40.32 68.07 -45.85
CA TYR A 185 -39.32 69.12 -46.08
C TYR A 185 -38.40 69.19 -44.86
N GLY A 186 -37.10 69.32 -45.12
CA GLY A 186 -36.19 70.01 -44.22
C GLY A 186 -35.16 69.14 -43.48
N HIS A 187 -33.91 69.47 -43.79
CA HIS A 187 -32.71 69.38 -42.95
C HIS A 187 -31.87 68.10 -42.91
N SER A 188 -30.61 68.34 -43.29
CA SER A 188 -29.38 67.61 -43.01
C SER A 188 -29.29 67.06 -41.58
N GLU A 189 -28.74 65.85 -41.42
CA GLU A 189 -27.44 65.68 -40.74
C GLU A 189 -27.00 64.22 -40.72
N THR A 190 -25.71 64.05 -41.00
CA THR A 190 -24.88 62.87 -40.80
C THR A 190 -24.88 62.41 -39.34
N ALA A 191 -25.12 61.12 -39.09
CA ALA A 191 -24.62 60.48 -37.87
C ALA A 191 -24.47 58.96 -38.03
N VAL A 192 -23.21 58.56 -38.13
CA VAL A 192 -22.63 57.23 -38.02
C VAL A 192 -23.18 56.45 -36.81
N ARG A 193 -23.46 55.16 -36.97
CA ARG A 193 -23.58 54.21 -35.85
C ARG A 193 -22.90 52.89 -36.21
N GLY A 194 -21.98 52.47 -35.34
CA GLY A 194 -20.85 51.57 -35.60
C GLY A 194 -21.16 50.08 -35.76
N PRO A 195 -20.12 49.25 -36.01
CA PRO A 195 -20.26 47.85 -36.37
C PRO A 195 -20.53 46.94 -35.15
N ALA A 196 -21.17 45.80 -35.43
CA ALA A 196 -21.57 44.76 -34.47
C ALA A 196 -20.39 43.98 -33.84
N PRO A 197 -20.56 43.36 -32.65
CA PRO A 197 -19.51 42.59 -32.00
C PRO A 197 -19.37 41.18 -32.62
N ALA A 198 -18.13 40.68 -32.64
CA ALA A 198 -17.74 39.39 -33.20
C ALA A 198 -18.09 38.20 -32.30
N VAL A 199 -18.42 37.06 -32.93
CA VAL A 199 -18.70 35.76 -32.31
C VAL A 199 -17.37 35.03 -31.98
N PRO A 200 -17.22 34.35 -30.82
CA PRO A 200 -16.04 33.55 -30.52
C PRO A 200 -16.10 32.19 -31.24
N GLY A 201 -15.02 31.84 -31.93
CA GLY A 201 -14.83 30.53 -32.55
C GLY A 201 -14.44 29.43 -31.54
N ALA A 202 -14.80 28.20 -31.88
CA ALA A 202 -14.32 26.96 -31.29
C ALA A 202 -14.48 25.83 -32.33
N PRO A 203 -13.82 24.66 -32.16
CA PRO A 203 -12.51 24.38 -31.56
C PRO A 203 -11.40 24.19 -32.62
#